data_AF-A0A7V1GHC2-F1
#
_entry.id   AF-A0A7V1GHC2-F1
#
_cell.length_a   1.000
_cell.length_b   1.000
_cell.length_c   1.000
_cell.angle_alpha   90.00
_cell.angle_beta   90.00
_cell.angle_gamma   90.00
#
_symmetry.space_group_name_H-M   'P 1'
#
loop_
_entity.id
_entity.type
_entity.pdbx_description
1 polymer ?
#
loop_
_entity_poly.entity_id
_entity_poly.type
_entity_poly.pdbx_seq_one_letter_code
_entity_poly.pdbx_strand_id
1 'polypeptide(L)'
;MKNIKVLGTGCAKCKATLKLIEARANTQGVELELEKIEELSEIMGYGVMSTPGVVIDGKVVHSGGVPSADTVDSWLNDSAGSGCCSGDTTGDSIPSTGSKCCG
;
A
#
# COMPACT_ATOMS: atom_id res chain seq x y z
N MET A 1 -0.56 11.84 -5.24
CA MET A 1 -1.39 10.74 -5.76
C MET A 1 -0.46 9.79 -6.51
N LYS A 2 -0.36 8.53 -6.09
CA LYS A 2 0.49 7.51 -6.73
C LYS A 2 -0.31 6.75 -7.78
N ASN A 3 0.23 6.55 -8.97
CA ASN A 3 -0.46 5.77 -10.00
C ASN A 3 0.08 4.33 -10.01
N ILE A 4 -0.74 3.37 -9.59
CA ILE A 4 -0.37 1.95 -9.52
C ILE A 4 -1.18 1.16 -10.55
N LYS A 5 -0.48 0.50 -11.46
CA LYS A 5 -1.09 -0.36 -12.49
C LYS A 5 -0.79 -1.81 -12.21
N VAL A 6 -1.81 -2.66 -12.16
CA VAL A 6 -1.67 -4.11 -12.03
C VAL A 6 -1.88 -4.76 -13.39
N LEU A 7 -0.83 -5.42 -13.87
CA LEU A 7 -0.75 -6.10 -15.15
C LEU A 7 -1.12 -7.56 -14.97
N GLY A 8 -2.28 -7.96 -15.49
CA GLY A 8 -2.70 -9.34 -15.43
C GLY A 8 -4.06 -9.58 -16.04
N THR A 9 -4.22 -10.74 -16.68
CA THR A 9 -5.41 -11.19 -17.40
C THR A 9 -6.60 -11.57 -16.49
N GLY A 10 -6.73 -10.96 -15.32
CA GLY A 10 -7.87 -11.15 -14.43
C GLY A 10 -7.86 -12.44 -13.59
N CYS A 11 -6.72 -13.12 -13.49
CA CYS A 11 -6.53 -14.33 -12.70
C CYS A 11 -6.86 -14.13 -11.20
N ALA A 12 -7.20 -15.20 -10.47
CA ALA A 12 -7.55 -15.11 -9.04
C ALA A 12 -6.43 -14.45 -8.19
N LYS A 13 -5.17 -14.73 -8.55
CA LYS A 13 -3.96 -14.15 -7.94
C LYS A 13 -3.81 -12.65 -8.24
N CYS A 14 -4.17 -12.24 -9.46
CA CYS A 14 -4.18 -10.85 -9.92
C CYS A 14 -5.19 -10.03 -9.09
N LYS A 15 -6.41 -10.57 -8.89
CA LYS A 15 -7.47 -9.94 -8.07
C LYS A 15 -7.08 -9.82 -6.59
N ALA A 16 -6.41 -10.83 -6.03
CA ALA A 16 -5.90 -10.78 -4.66
C ALA A 16 -4.86 -9.67 -4.47
N THR A 17 -3.98 -9.48 -5.45
CA THR A 17 -2.96 -8.43 -5.44
C THR A 17 -3.58 -7.04 -5.45
N LEU A 18 -4.56 -6.80 -6.32
CA LEU A 18 -5.32 -5.53 -6.37
C LEU A 18 -5.95 -5.20 -5.01
N LYS A 19 -6.70 -6.14 -4.44
CA LYS A 19 -7.34 -5.96 -3.13
C LYS A 19 -6.34 -5.68 -2.02
N LEU A 20 -5.19 -6.34 -2.06
CA LEU A 20 -4.14 -6.15 -1.06
C LEU A 20 -3.58 -4.73 -1.14
N ILE A 21 -3.27 -4.23 -2.34
CA ILE A 21 -2.79 -2.85 -2.55
C ILE A 21 -3.83 -1.83 -2.06
N GLU A 22 -5.10 -1.99 -2.47
CA GLU A 22 -6.19 -1.10 -2.07
C GLU A 22 -6.39 -1.08 -0.54
N ALA A 23 -6.37 -2.25 0.10
CA ALA A 23 -6.52 -2.36 1.55
C ALA A 23 -5.35 -1.70 2.30
N ARG A 24 -4.10 -1.90 1.84
CA ARG A 24 -2.93 -1.26 2.46
C ARG A 24 -2.94 0.25 2.28
N ALA A 25 -3.31 0.74 1.10
CA ALA A 25 -3.43 2.17 0.82
C ALA A 25 -4.47 2.85 1.71
N ASN A 26 -5.65 2.23 1.84
CA ASN A 26 -6.71 2.72 2.71
C ASN A 26 -6.25 2.72 4.19
N THR A 27 -5.59 1.65 4.62
CA THR A 27 -5.05 1.54 5.99
C THR A 27 -4.02 2.63 6.30
N GLN A 28 -3.14 2.95 5.34
CA GLN A 28 -2.11 3.98 5.50
C GLN A 28 -2.63 5.40 5.20
N GLY A 29 -3.88 5.55 4.73
CA GLY A 29 -4.43 6.84 4.28
C GLY A 29 -3.70 7.42 3.07
N VAL A 30 -3.09 6.58 2.23
CA VAL A 30 -2.35 6.99 1.04
C VAL A 30 -3.28 7.04 -0.15
N GLU A 31 -3.40 8.22 -0.76
CA GLU A 31 -4.20 8.39 -1.97
C GLU A 31 -3.45 7.88 -3.22
N LEU A 32 -4.00 6.82 -3.82
CA LEU A 32 -3.48 6.18 -5.02
C LEU A 32 -4.58 5.92 -6.05
N GLU A 33 -4.16 5.79 -7.29
CA GLU A 33 -4.99 5.44 -8.42
C GLU A 33 -4.62 4.02 -8.86
N LEU A 34 -5.58 3.10 -8.76
CA LEU A 34 -5.38 1.68 -9.06
C LEU A 34 -5.96 1.36 -10.44
N GLU A 35 -5.08 1.14 -11.43
CA GLU A 35 -5.47 0.80 -12.80
C GLU A 35 -5.21 -0.69 -13.08
N LYS A 36 -6.11 -1.35 -13.81
CA LYS A 36 -5.98 -2.77 -14.15
C LYS A 36 -5.72 -2.90 -15.65
N ILE A 37 -4.53 -3.37 -16.00
CA ILE A 37 -4.15 -3.63 -17.39
C ILE A 37 -4.36 -5.11 -17.68
N GLU A 38 -5.38 -5.41 -18.47
CA GLU A 38 -5.68 -6.77 -18.94
C GLU A 38 -5.18 -7.02 -20.38
N GLU A 39 -4.82 -5.95 -21.09
CA GLU A 39 -4.36 -5.99 -22.47
C GLU A 39 -2.94 -6.56 -22.56
N LEU A 40 -2.82 -7.74 -23.18
CA LEU A 40 -1.53 -8.43 -23.36
C LEU A 40 -0.49 -7.57 -24.09
N SER A 41 -0.92 -6.76 -25.07
CA SER A 41 -0.05 -5.84 -25.82
C SER A 41 0.61 -4.81 -24.90
N GLU A 42 -0.16 -4.24 -23.97
CA GLU A 42 0.39 -3.31 -22.97
C GLU A 42 1.34 -4.03 -22.02
N ILE A 43 0.95 -5.21 -21.50
CA ILE A 43 1.77 -6.01 -20.58
C ILE A 43 3.15 -6.31 -21.18
N MET A 44 3.19 -6.73 -22.45
CA MET A 44 4.44 -6.97 -23.17
C MET A 44 5.21 -5.67 -23.44
N GLY A 45 4.52 -4.55 -23.68
CA GLY A 45 5.11 -3.22 -23.81
C GLY A 45 5.87 -2.77 -22.56
N TYR A 46 5.44 -3.20 -21.37
CA TYR A 46 6.15 -2.98 -20.10
C TYR A 46 7.28 -4.00 -19.84
N GLY A 47 7.46 -5.01 -20.70
CA GLY A 47 8.50 -6.03 -20.53
C GLY A 47 8.19 -7.08 -19.46
N VAL A 48 6.93 -7.22 -19.04
CA VAL A 48 6.52 -8.21 -18.03
C VAL A 48 6.29 -9.57 -18.70
N MET A 49 7.24 -10.49 -18.50
CA MET A 49 7.15 -11.87 -19.03
C MET A 49 6.32 -12.80 -18.14
N SER A 50 6.09 -12.43 -16.88
CA SER A 50 5.37 -13.25 -15.90
C SER A 50 4.36 -12.40 -15.15
N THR A 51 3.08 -12.75 -15.27
CA THR A 51 1.99 -12.08 -14.57
C THR A 51 1.71 -12.76 -13.22
N PRO A 52 1.23 -12.02 -12.21
CA PRO A 52 0.89 -10.59 -12.24
C PRO A 52 2.14 -9.67 -12.18
N GLY A 53 2.08 -8.56 -12.92
CA GLY A 53 3.04 -7.46 -12.83
C GLY A 53 2.45 -6.26 -12.11
N VAL A 54 3.28 -5.46 -11.45
CA VAL A 54 2.87 -4.20 -10.81
C VAL A 54 3.79 -3.08 -11.29
N VAL A 55 3.17 -2.01 -11.75
CA VAL A 55 3.81 -0.78 -12.21
C VAL A 55 3.39 0.35 -11.28
N ILE A 56 4.35 1.18 -10.87
CA ILE A 56 4.12 2.36 -10.06
C ILE A 56 4.76 3.54 -10.77
N ASP A 57 3.97 4.59 -11.01
CA ASP A 57 4.40 5.81 -11.71
C ASP A 57 5.09 5.49 -13.06
N GLY A 58 4.55 4.49 -13.77
CA GLY A 58 5.06 4.03 -15.07
C GLY A 58 6.27 3.10 -15.01
N LYS A 59 6.80 2.80 -13.82
CA LYS A 59 7.93 1.88 -13.62
C LYS A 59 7.48 0.52 -13.09
N VAL A 60 7.93 -0.57 -13.73
CA VAL A 60 7.71 -1.93 -13.21
C VAL A 60 8.48 -2.11 -11.90
N VAL A 61 7.77 -2.34 -10.80
CA VAL A 61 8.35 -2.60 -9.47
C VAL A 61 8.28 -4.08 -9.09
N HIS A 62 7.38 -4.83 -9.72
CA HIS A 62 7.19 -6.26 -9.47
C HIS A 62 6.74 -6.97 -10.73
N SER A 63 7.26 -8.17 -10.95
CA SER A 63 6.87 -9.03 -12.06
C SER A 63 7.03 -10.49 -11.67
N GLY A 64 5.94 -11.25 -11.76
CA GLY A 64 5.91 -12.68 -11.48
C GLY A 64 5.50 -12.99 -10.04
N GLY A 65 4.41 -13.76 -9.90
CA GLY A 65 3.89 -14.18 -8.59
C GLY A 65 3.17 -13.07 -7.81
N VAL A 66 2.54 -13.46 -6.69
CA VAL A 66 1.79 -12.51 -5.83
C VAL A 66 2.78 -11.82 -4.88
N PRO A 67 2.80 -10.49 -4.81
CA PRO A 67 3.65 -9.76 -3.87
C PRO A 67 3.18 -9.97 -2.42
N SER A 68 4.11 -9.87 -1.48
CA SER A 68 3.82 -9.91 -0.04
C SER A 68 3.27 -8.58 0.45
N ALA A 69 2.61 -8.60 1.62
CA ALA A 69 2.12 -7.39 2.26
C ALA A 69 3.22 -6.35 2.49
N ASP A 70 4.37 -6.77 3.02
CA ASP A 70 5.51 -5.91 3.31
C ASP A 70 6.07 -5.20 2.05
N THR A 71 6.01 -5.90 0.91
CA THR A 71 6.43 -5.34 -0.38
C THR A 71 5.48 -4.23 -0.81
N VAL A 72 4.18 -4.45 -0.67
CA VAL A 72 3.17 -3.43 -0.96
C VAL A 72 3.29 -2.25 -0.01
N ASP A 73 3.52 -2.49 1.28
CA ASP A 73 3.74 -1.43 2.24
C ASP A 73 4.96 -0.58 1.85
N SER A 74 6.03 -1.21 1.35
CA SER A 74 7.21 -0.50 0.85
C SER A 74 6.92 0.41 -0.35
N TRP A 75 6.01 0.00 -1.24
CA TRP A 75 5.58 0.82 -2.37
C TRP A 75 4.78 2.05 -1.95
N LEU A 76 3.97 1.90 -0.91
CA LEU A 76 3.14 2.97 -0.37
C LEU A 76 3.97 3.96 0.47
N ASN A 77 4.97 3.47 1.21
CA ASN A 77 5.80 4.24 2.14
C ASN A 77 6.84 5.18 1.51
N ASP A 78 7.01 5.22 0.18
CA ASP A 78 8.04 6.06 -0.51
C ASP A 78 7.91 7.59 -0.25
N SER A 79 6.93 8.08 0.51
CA SER A 79 6.79 9.53 0.79
C SER A 79 6.39 9.91 2.22
N ALA A 80 6.30 8.98 3.16
CA ALA A 80 5.92 9.33 4.53
C ALA A 80 6.79 8.60 5.55
N GLY A 81 7.93 9.22 5.84
CA GLY A 81 8.48 9.22 7.18
C GLY A 81 8.99 7.88 7.70
N SER A 82 10.25 7.93 8.11
CA SER A 82 10.64 7.47 9.43
C SER A 82 9.56 7.74 10.51
N GLY A 83 8.51 6.93 10.55
CA GLY A 83 7.76 6.63 11.76
C GLY A 83 8.59 5.60 12.52
N CYS A 84 9.77 6.03 12.95
CA CYS A 84 10.52 5.30 13.96
C CYS A 84 9.54 5.03 15.08
N CYS A 85 9.36 3.75 15.38
CA CYS A 85 8.76 3.26 16.59
C CYS A 85 9.34 4.08 17.75
N SER A 86 8.55 4.99 18.31
CA SER A 86 8.91 5.71 19.50
C SER A 86 7.62 6.03 20.22
N GLY A 87 7.37 5.22 21.25
CA GLY A 87 6.55 5.60 22.38
C GLY A 87 5.07 5.36 22.17
N ASP A 88 4.60 4.31 22.85
CA ASP A 88 3.52 4.46 23.82
C ASP A 88 3.22 5.94 24.14
N THR A 89 2.12 6.45 23.59
CA THR A 89 1.40 7.53 24.25
C THR A 89 0.08 6.94 24.66
N THR A 90 0.12 6.30 25.82
CA THR A 90 -0.99 6.15 26.75
C THR A 90 -1.99 7.31 26.57
N GLY A 91 -3.11 7.02 25.93
CA GLY A 91 -4.27 7.90 25.83
C GLY A 91 -5.36 7.47 26.80
N ASP A 92 -4.98 7.05 28.01
CA ASP A 92 -5.91 6.92 29.14
C ASP A 92 -5.73 8.16 30.01
N SER A 93 -6.61 9.15 29.82
CA SER A 93 -6.81 10.25 30.78
C SER A 93 -8.09 10.99 30.45
N ILE A 94 -9.22 10.37 30.79
CA ILE A 94 -10.45 11.09 31.16
C ILE A 94 -11.09 10.28 32.30
N PRO A 95 -11.78 10.89 33.27
CA PRO A 95 -11.50 12.09 34.06
C PRO A 95 -11.50 11.72 35.56
N SER A 96 -11.01 12.58 36.47
CA SER A 96 -11.57 12.65 37.84
C SER A 96 -11.01 13.81 38.63
N THR A 97 -11.86 14.81 38.80
CA THR A 97 -12.01 15.71 39.95
C THR A 97 -11.22 15.31 41.19
N GLY A 98 -10.34 16.21 41.67
CA GLY A 98 -9.58 15.99 42.90
C GLY A 98 -8.91 17.27 43.39
N SER A 99 -9.74 18.24 43.74
CA SER A 99 -9.55 19.24 44.80
C SER A 99 -8.16 19.33 45.49
N LYS A 100 -7.59 20.53 45.40
CA LYS A 100 -7.10 21.30 46.56
C LYS A 100 -6.03 20.64 47.42
N CYS A 101 -4.77 21.04 47.23
CA CYS A 101 -3.79 21.14 48.31
C CYS A 101 -2.79 22.27 47.99
N CYS A 102 -3.01 23.44 48.59
CA CYS A 102 -2.00 24.47 48.79
C CYS A 102 -0.99 24.02 49.85
N GLY A 103 0.24 24.57 49.82
CA GLY A 103 1.22 24.49 50.90
C GLY A 103 2.41 25.39 50.60
#